data_AF-A0A1W9TTC7-F1
#
_entry.id   AF-A0A1W9TTC7-F1
#
_cell.length_a   1.000
_cell.length_b   1.000
_cell.length_c   1.000
_cell.angle_alpha   90.00
_cell.angle_beta   90.00
_cell.angle_gamma   90.00
#
_symmetry.space_group_name_H-M   'P 1'
#
loop_
_entity.id
_entity.type
_entity.pdbx_description
1 polymer ?
#
loop_
_entity_poly.entity_id
_entity_poly.type
_entity_poly.pdbx_seq_one_letter_code
_entity_poly.pdbx_strand_id
1 'polypeptide(L)' 'MNLPPSQIVPVLADKGTFIASESSFYRVLHENDQQHHRGKSQACKRKKPKGFTATGPNQVWTWDITYLPSLIKGVFFIFI' A
#
# COMPACT_ATOMS: atom_id res chain seq x y z
N MET A 1 -20.41 -8.84 8.67
CA MET A 1 -19.13 -9.42 9.15
C MET A 1 -18.10 -9.27 8.05
N ASN A 2 -17.18 -8.30 8.15
CA ASN A 2 -16.18 -8.00 7.11
C ASN A 2 -14.75 -8.04 7.69
N LEU A 3 -14.44 -9.12 8.39
CA LEU A 3 -13.12 -9.32 9.00
C LEU A 3 -12.24 -10.11 8.02
N PRO A 4 -10.96 -9.77 7.84
CA PRO A 4 -10.03 -10.59 7.08
C PRO A 4 -9.85 -11.98 7.74
N PRO A 5 -9.46 -13.01 6.98
CA PRO A 5 -9.19 -14.36 7.49
C PRO A 5 -8.26 -14.38 8.71
N SER A 6 -7.26 -13.50 8.73
CA SER A 6 -6.31 -13.33 9.84
C SER A 6 -6.95 -12.89 11.16
N GLN A 7 -8.17 -12.34 11.13
CA GLN A 7 -8.96 -11.99 12.31
C GLN A 7 -10.08 -13.02 12.58
N ILE A 8 -10.56 -13.73 11.56
CA ILE A 8 -11.58 -14.77 11.72
C ILE A 8 -11.01 -15.99 12.45
N VAL A 9 -9.80 -16.43 12.08
CA VAL A 9 -9.18 -17.64 12.66
C VAL A 9 -8.92 -17.49 14.17
N PRO A 10 -8.33 -16.39 14.69
CA PRO A 10 -8.19 -16.18 16.13
C PRO A 10 -9.54 -16.11 16.86
N VAL A 11 -10.54 -15.41 16.30
CA VAL A 11 -11.88 -15.30 16.92
C VAL A 11 -12.60 -16.65 16.97
N LEU A 12 -12.37 -17.52 15.98
CA LEU A 12 -12.88 -18.89 15.98
C LEU A 12 -12.15 -19.78 16.98
N ALA A 13 -10.84 -19.60 17.12
CA ALA A 13 -10.02 -20.29 18.12
C ALA A 13 -10.43 -19.91 19.55
N ASP A 14 -10.67 -18.62 19.82
CA ASP A 14 -11.17 -18.11 21.11
C ASP A 14 -12.55 -18.69 21.48
N LYS A 15 -13.35 -19.03 20.47
CA LYS A 15 -14.67 -19.68 20.61
C LYS A 15 -14.59 -21.21 20.65
N GLY A 16 -13.39 -21.80 20.60
CA GLY A 16 -13.18 -23.24 20.58
C GLY A 16 -13.74 -23.95 19.35
N THR A 17 -14.07 -23.23 18.28
CA THR A 17 -14.71 -23.76 17.07
C THR A 17 -13.73 -23.73 15.92
N PHE A 18 -13.11 -24.86 15.60
CA PHE A 18 -12.20 -24.95 14.46
C PHE A 18 -12.95 -25.30 13.18
N ILE A 19 -12.99 -24.37 12.21
CA ILE A 19 -13.60 -24.61 10.89
C ILE A 19 -12.53 -25.06 9.89
N ALA A 20 -11.43 -24.32 9.78
CA ALA A 20 -10.30 -24.63 8.89
C ALA A 20 -9.06 -23.79 9.25
N SER A 21 -7.89 -24.15 8.71
CA SER A 21 -6.66 -23.36 8.82
C SER A 21 -6.74 -22.05 8.04
N GLU A 22 -5.89 -21.07 8.40
CA GLU A 22 -5.78 -19.79 7.67
C GLU A 22 -5.47 -20.02 6.17
N SER A 23 -4.59 -20.97 5.86
CA SER A 23 -4.29 -21.38 4.48
C SER A 23 -5.51 -21.89 3.72
N SER A 24 -6.40 -22.63 4.39
CA SER A 24 -7.64 -23.13 3.78
C SER A 24 -8.63 -22.00 3.52
N PHE A 25 -8.75 -21.04 4.45
CA PHE A 25 -9.57 -19.85 4.25
C PHE A 25 -9.11 -19.02 3.06
N TYR A 26 -7.81 -18.76 2.94
CA TYR A 26 -7.26 -18.04 1.79
C TYR A 26 -7.49 -18.79 0.48
N ARG A 27 -7.38 -20.12 0.47
CA ARG A 27 -7.63 -20.93 -0.73
C ARG A 27 -9.08 -20.82 -1.22
N VAL A 28 -10.06 -20.94 -0.32
CA VAL A 28 -11.49 -20.80 -0.67
C VAL A 28 -11.82 -19.36 -1.08
N LEU A 29 -11.25 -18.36 -0.41
CA LEU A 29 -11.46 -16.95 -0.74
C LEU A 29 -10.84 -16.60 -2.11
N HIS A 30 -9.75 -17.26 -2.48
CA HIS A 30 -9.11 -17.15 -3.80
C HIS A 30 -9.95 -17.84 -4.88
N GLU A 31 -10.47 -19.05 -4.65
CA GLU A 31 -11.36 -19.75 -5.58
C GLU A 31 -12.65 -18.98 -5.87
N ASN A 32 -13.17 -18.26 -4.87
CA ASN A 32 -14.37 -17.43 -5.01
C ASN A 32 -14.07 -16.00 -5.47
N ASP A 33 -12.82 -15.68 -5.83
CA ASP A 33 -12.38 -14.33 -6.24
C ASP A 33 -12.79 -13.24 -5.24
N GLN A 34 -12.76 -13.53 -3.94
CA GLN A 34 -13.14 -12.59 -2.89
C GLN A 34 -11.95 -11.90 -2.23
N GLN A 35 -10.73 -12.17 -2.70
CA GLN A 35 -9.48 -11.56 -2.21
C GLN A 35 -9.20 -10.20 -2.89
N HIS A 36 -10.19 -9.31 -2.87
CA HIS A 36 -10.08 -7.97 -3.42
C HIS A 36 -9.44 -7.01 -2.42
N HIS A 37 -8.65 -6.05 -2.93
CA HIS A 37 -8.10 -4.95 -2.12
C HIS A 37 -9.25 -4.13 -1.53
N ARG A 38 -9.64 -4.43 -0.28
CA ARG A 38 -10.73 -3.76 0.45
C ARG A 38 -10.27 -2.49 1.18
N GLY A 39 -9.01 -2.11 1.04
CA GLY A 39 -8.49 -0.85 1.57
C GLY A 39 -9.05 0.36 0.81
N LYS A 40 -9.28 1.47 1.51
CA LYS A 40 -9.61 2.77 0.88
C LYS A 40 -8.47 3.35 0.03
N SER A 41 -7.30 2.70 0.04
CA SER A 41 -6.14 3.12 -0.74
C SER A 41 -6.32 2.71 -2.19
N GLN A 42 -6.35 3.69 -3.10
CA GLN A 42 -6.29 3.39 -4.52
C GLN A 42 -4.92 2.80 -4.86
N ALA A 43 -4.91 1.74 -5.67
CA ALA A 43 -3.67 1.20 -6.22
C ALA A 43 -2.89 2.32 -6.93
N CYS A 44 -1.59 2.43 -6.66
CA CYS A 44 -0.73 3.45 -7.24
C CYS A 44 -0.70 3.31 -8.77
N LYS A 45 -1.31 4.26 -9.49
CA LYS A 45 -1.29 4.31 -10.95
C LYS A 45 0.01 4.97 -11.41
N ARG A 46 0.99 4.19 -11.87
CA ARG A 46 2.21 4.71 -12.52
C ARG A 46 1.86 5.39 -13.84
N LYS A 47 1.70 6.71 -13.84
CA LYS A 47 1.67 7.53 -15.06
C LYS A 47 3.10 7.96 -15.41
N LYS A 48 3.48 7.86 -16.68
CA LYS A 48 4.72 8.47 -17.16
C LYS A 48 4.63 9.99 -16.99
N PRO A 49 5.61 10.66 -16.38
CA PRO A 49 5.62 12.12 -16.33
C PRO A 49 5.73 12.69 -17.75
N LYS A 50 5.08 13.83 -18.00
CA LYS A 50 5.25 14.58 -19.25
C LYS A 50 6.62 15.26 -19.21
N GLY A 51 7.50 14.94 -20.17
CA GLY A 51 8.78 15.63 -20.32
C GLY A 51 8.57 17.01 -20.92
N PHE A 52 9.16 18.05 -20.32
CA PHE A 52 9.20 19.40 -20.87
C PHE A 52 10.54 19.60 -21.58
N THR A 53 10.52 20.12 -22.81
CA THR A 53 11.73 20.43 -23.59
C THR A 53 11.89 21.95 -23.64
N ALA A 54 13.04 22.47 -23.18
CA ALA A 54 13.35 23.89 -23.32
C ALA A 54 13.87 24.17 -24.74
N THR A 55 13.27 25.13 -25.44
CA THR A 55 13.70 25.61 -26.77
C THR A 55 14.55 26.88 -26.66
N GLY A 56 14.70 27.45 -25.46
CA GLY A 56 15.48 28.64 -25.17
C GLY A 56 15.82 28.80 -23.68
N PRO A 57 16.68 29.78 -23.32
CA PRO A 57 17.08 30.00 -21.93
C PRO A 57 15.88 30.38 -21.05
N ASN A 58 15.89 29.94 -19.78
CA ASN A 58 14.85 30.20 -18.76
C ASN A 58 13.44 29.62 -18.99
N GLN A 59 13.26 28.67 -19.92
CA GLN A 59 11.93 28.11 -20.22
C GLN A 59 11.50 26.92 -19.35
N VAL A 60 12.45 26.18 -18.79
CA VAL A 60 12.17 25.03 -17.92
C VAL A 60 13.01 25.16 -16.66
N TRP A 61 12.32 25.15 -15.53
CA TRP A 61 12.93 25.13 -14.21
C TRP A 61 12.59 23.79 -13.58
N THR A 62 13.62 23.03 -13.20
CA THR A 62 13.46 21.77 -12.47
C THR A 62 13.98 22.00 -11.06
N TRP A 63 13.20 21.58 -10.07
CA TRP A 63 13.59 21.55 -8.67
C TRP A 63 13.55 20.11 -8.21
N ASP A 64 14.62 19.66 -7.55
CA ASP A 64 14.69 18.36 -6.90
C ASP A 64 14.78 18.58 -5.38
N ILE A 65 13.99 17.84 -4.60
CA ILE A 65 14.05 17.86 -3.15
C ILE A 65 14.69 16.55 -2.72
N THR A 66 15.96 16.60 -2.33
CA THR A 66 16.67 15.43 -1.80
C THR A 66 16.33 15.24 -0.32
N TYR A 67 15.76 14.09 0.02
CA TYR A 67 15.59 13.70 1.42
C TYR A 67 16.94 13.29 2.01
N LEU A 68 17.44 14.04 2.98
CA LEU A 68 18.63 13.65 3.73
C LEU A 68 18.22 12.61 4.79
N PRO A 69 18.81 11.40 4.81
CA PRO A 69 18.50 10.40 5.82
C PRO A 69 18.97 10.90 7.19
N SER A 70 18.05 11.16 8.10
CA SER A 70 18.36 11.48 9.50
C SER A 70 18.49 10.18 10.30
N LEU A 71 19.33 10.19 11.34
CA LEU A 71 19.53 9.03 12.23
C LEU A 71 18.28 8.68 13.08
N ILE A 72 17.23 9.53 13.02
CA ILE A 72 16.02 9.43 13.83
C ILE A 72 14.86 9.08 12.89
N LYS A 73 14.33 7.87 13.04
CA LYS A 73 13.12 7.45 12.32
C LYS A 73 11.98 8.43 12.64
N GLY A 74 11.48 9.12 11.62
CA GLY A 74 10.32 10.00 11.72
C GLY A 74 10.61 11.51 11.71
N VAL A 75 11.87 11.94 11.59
CA VAL A 75 12.21 13.37 11.46
C VAL A 75 12.70 13.65 10.04
N PHE A 76 11.93 14.43 9.30
CA PHE A 76 12.28 14.90 7.96
C PHE A 76 12.68 16.37 8.03
N PHE A 77 13.94 16.66 7.74
CA PHE A 77 14.39 18.04 7.56
C PHE A 77 14.11 18.45 6.13
N ILE A 78 13.26 19.46 5.94
CA ILE A 78 13.10 20.13 4.65
C ILE A 78 13.70 21.52 4.79
N PHE A 79 14.64 21.85 3.91
CA PHE A 79 15.16 23.22 3.80
C PHE A 79 14.21 24.02 2.91
N ILE A 80 13.74 25.17 3.40
CA ILE A 80 12.92 26.12 2.64
C ILE A 80 13.80 27.21 2.02
#